data_AF-A0AB72ZUJ8-F1
#
_entry.id   AF-A0AB72ZUJ8-F1
#
_cell.length_a   1.000
_cell.length_b   1.000
_cell.length_c   1.000
_cell.angle_alpha   90.00
_cell.angle_beta   90.00
_cell.angle_gamma   90.00
#
_symmetry.space_group_name_H-M   'P 1'
#
loop_
_entity.id
_entity.type
_entity.pdbx_description
1 polymer ?
#
loop_
_entity_poly.entity_id
_entity_poly.type
_entity_poly.pdbx_seq_one_letter_code
_entity_poly.pdbx_strand_id
1 'polypeptide(L)'
;LNSVEPNPTTNTIKTQELSPLEQANAEKLAKLETEKETKAEAVKKLDFDEIKKLIDESPRTGSSMPILGMQNLNAEAVEYIQKNHKRIAVEKIDPSFAKDLKLKYPDDARAVIDYQAINHILKEHKNLAYEDIANYRELSKQANETLKLKDNQNRPVVASFNQINGFFVVVEQVSNAKNELMLKTMYKARGNYKDSLIYKRTLAKSQNSN
;
A
#
# COMPACT_ATOMS: atom_id res chain seq x y z
N LEU A 1 -45.76 58.64 -6.88
CA LEU A 1 -45.22 57.92 -5.71
C LEU A 1 -45.18 56.44 -6.05
N ASN A 2 -44.01 55.96 -6.48
CA ASN A 2 -43.70 54.54 -6.61
C ASN A 2 -42.71 54.20 -5.49
N SER A 3 -43.08 53.31 -4.57
CA SER A 3 -42.18 52.63 -3.64
C SER A 3 -42.52 51.14 -3.65
N VAL A 4 -41.67 50.31 -4.25
CA VAL A 4 -40.62 49.46 -3.64
C VAL A 4 -41.19 48.11 -3.20
N GLU A 5 -40.72 47.03 -3.84
CA GLU A 5 -39.98 45.95 -3.18
C GLU A 5 -39.26 45.04 -4.20
N PRO A 6 -37.95 44.78 -4.01
CA PRO A 6 -37.22 43.77 -4.77
C PRO A 6 -37.25 42.41 -4.05
N ASN A 7 -37.46 41.35 -4.82
CA ASN A 7 -37.50 39.96 -4.34
C ASN A 7 -36.07 39.40 -4.17
N PRO A 8 -35.66 38.86 -3.01
CA PRO A 8 -34.38 38.17 -2.88
C PRO A 8 -34.57 36.67 -3.14
N THR A 9 -34.15 36.20 -4.31
CA THR A 9 -34.03 34.76 -4.57
C THR A 9 -32.74 34.25 -3.93
N THR A 10 -32.87 33.69 -2.73
CA THR A 10 -31.81 32.94 -2.05
C THR A 10 -31.50 31.68 -2.85
N ASN A 11 -30.38 31.69 -3.58
CA ASN A 11 -29.78 30.48 -4.15
C ASN A 11 -29.16 29.66 -3.01
N THR A 12 -29.95 28.72 -2.49
CA THR A 12 -29.50 27.67 -1.58
C THR A 12 -28.39 26.88 -2.28
N ILE A 13 -27.18 26.97 -1.74
CA ILE A 13 -26.03 26.16 -2.13
C ILE A 13 -26.43 24.69 -1.91
N LYS A 14 -26.70 23.96 -3.00
CA LYS A 14 -26.85 22.51 -2.94
C LYS A 14 -25.48 21.91 -2.63
N THR A 15 -25.25 21.57 -1.36
CA THR A 15 -24.23 20.60 -0.99
C THR A 15 -24.57 19.30 -1.71
N GLN A 16 -23.79 18.96 -2.73
CA GLN A 16 -23.95 17.72 -3.46
C GLN A 16 -23.60 16.58 -2.49
N GLU A 17 -24.60 15.84 -2.01
CA GLU A 17 -24.39 14.68 -1.14
C GLU A 17 -23.51 13.67 -1.89
N LEU A 18 -22.31 13.43 -1.35
CA LEU A 18 -21.38 12.40 -1.83
C LEU A 18 -22.09 11.03 -1.82
N SER A 19 -21.83 10.21 -2.84
CA SER A 19 -22.37 8.85 -2.86
C SER A 19 -21.87 8.04 -1.66
N PRO A 20 -22.58 6.99 -1.21
CA PRO A 20 -22.14 6.14 -0.10
C PRO A 20 -20.72 5.57 -0.29
N LEU A 21 -20.32 5.32 -1.54
CA LEU A 21 -18.97 4.86 -1.86
C LEU A 21 -17.92 5.98 -1.68
N GLU A 22 -18.24 7.20 -2.08
CA GLU A 22 -17.35 8.34 -1.90
C GLU A 22 -17.21 8.73 -0.42
N GLN A 23 -18.30 8.64 0.36
CA GLN A 23 -18.27 8.82 1.81
C GLN A 23 -17.40 7.76 2.50
N ALA A 24 -17.57 6.48 2.15
CA ALA A 24 -16.73 5.41 2.69
C ALA A 24 -15.24 5.59 2.33
N ASN A 25 -14.95 6.07 1.12
CA ASN A 25 -13.58 6.37 0.70
C ASN A 25 -13.00 7.56 1.47
N ALA A 26 -13.78 8.63 1.66
CA ALA A 26 -13.37 9.81 2.42
C ALA A 26 -13.15 9.48 3.90
N GLU A 27 -14.03 8.68 4.52
CA GLU A 27 -13.84 8.18 5.88
C GLU A 27 -12.60 7.28 6.00
N LYS A 28 -12.34 6.43 5.00
CA LYS A 28 -11.13 5.61 4.97
C LYS A 28 -9.88 6.47 4.83
N LEU A 29 -9.90 7.49 3.98
CA LEU A 29 -8.81 8.47 3.85
C LEU A 29 -8.59 9.26 5.15
N ALA A 30 -9.65 9.69 5.82
CA ALA A 30 -9.56 10.36 7.11
C ALA A 30 -9.05 9.40 8.21
N LYS A 31 -9.46 8.12 8.18
CA LYS A 31 -8.90 7.07 9.05
C LYS A 31 -7.43 6.80 8.74
N LEU A 32 -7.00 6.83 7.48
CA LEU A 32 -5.60 6.74 7.08
C LEU A 32 -4.78 7.89 7.69
N GLU A 33 -5.32 9.11 7.67
CA GLU A 33 -4.65 10.28 8.26
C GLU A 33 -4.62 10.23 9.79
N THR A 34 -5.74 9.87 10.42
CA THR A 34 -5.86 9.82 11.89
C THR A 34 -5.19 8.59 12.52
N GLU A 35 -5.16 7.43 11.86
CA GLU A 35 -4.38 6.27 12.33
C GLU A 35 -2.87 6.49 12.18
N LYS A 36 -2.42 7.22 11.15
CA LYS A 36 -1.04 7.72 11.06
C LYS A 36 -0.67 8.59 12.27
N GLU A 37 -1.62 9.34 12.82
CA GLU A 37 -1.42 10.17 14.01
C GLU A 37 -1.54 9.40 15.34
N THR A 38 -2.35 8.33 15.41
CA THR A 38 -2.73 7.67 16.68
C THR A 38 -2.10 6.30 16.93
N LYS A 39 -1.62 5.59 15.89
CA LYS A 39 -0.94 4.28 16.00
C LYS A 39 0.56 4.35 15.72
N ALA A 40 1.17 5.50 15.97
CA ALA A 40 2.59 5.50 16.29
C ALA A 40 2.78 4.77 17.63
N GLU A 41 2.82 3.44 17.60
CA GLU A 41 3.82 2.74 18.42
C GLU A 41 5.09 3.58 18.33
N ALA A 42 5.74 3.90 19.45
CA ALA A 42 6.75 4.94 19.59
C ALA A 42 8.00 4.73 18.68
N VAL A 43 7.83 4.81 17.36
CA VAL A 43 8.86 4.64 16.36
C VAL A 43 9.25 6.02 15.90
N LYS A 44 10.50 6.37 16.22
CA LYS A 44 11.14 7.65 15.90
C LYS A 44 10.94 7.98 14.41
N LYS A 45 10.43 9.18 14.13
CA LYS A 45 10.52 9.79 12.80
C LYS A 45 11.98 10.19 12.59
N LEU A 46 12.59 9.63 11.57
CA LEU A 46 14.00 9.83 11.26
C LEU A 46 14.16 11.00 10.28
N ASP A 47 15.31 11.67 10.36
CA ASP A 47 15.73 12.54 9.27
C ASP A 47 16.19 11.71 8.05
N PHE A 48 16.37 12.37 6.91
CA PHE A 48 16.69 11.66 5.67
C PHE A 48 18.11 11.06 5.67
N ASP A 49 19.05 11.62 6.43
CA ASP A 49 20.41 11.07 6.53
C ASP A 49 20.42 9.77 7.34
N GLU A 50 19.66 9.72 8.44
CA GLU A 50 19.41 8.50 9.21
C GLU A 50 18.71 7.42 8.36
N ILE A 51 17.73 7.81 7.54
CA ILE A 51 17.03 6.90 6.61
C ILE A 51 18.00 6.28 5.60
N LYS A 52 18.82 7.11 4.94
CA LYS A 52 19.83 6.62 3.98
C LYS A 52 20.79 5.65 4.64
N LYS A 53 21.29 5.98 5.85
CA LYS A 53 22.19 5.11 6.61
C LYS A 53 21.57 3.73 6.87
N LEU A 54 20.31 3.67 7.32
CA LEU A 54 19.62 2.39 7.52
C LEU A 54 19.48 1.59 6.21
N ILE A 55 19.16 2.26 5.10
CA ILE A 55 19.05 1.63 3.78
C ILE A 55 20.40 1.10 3.32
N ASP A 56 21.49 1.83 3.55
CA ASP A 56 22.84 1.47 3.11
C ASP A 56 23.42 0.29 3.88
N GLU A 57 23.17 0.25 5.19
CA GLU A 57 23.59 -0.82 6.12
C GLU A 57 22.69 -2.07 6.02
N SER A 58 21.57 -1.98 5.29
CA SER A 58 20.61 -3.07 5.20
C SER A 58 21.20 -4.30 4.48
N PRO A 59 21.32 -5.46 5.17
CA PRO A 59 21.78 -6.69 4.55
C PRO A 59 20.80 -7.19 3.49
N ARG A 60 21.28 -8.04 2.58
CA ARG A 60 20.45 -8.51 1.45
C ARG A 60 19.23 -9.32 1.88
N THR A 61 19.26 -10.03 3.00
CA THR A 61 18.16 -10.90 3.48
C THR A 61 18.30 -11.16 4.98
N GLY A 62 17.20 -11.60 5.61
CA GLY A 62 17.24 -12.26 6.90
C GLY A 62 16.99 -11.34 8.10
N SER A 63 17.20 -11.89 9.29
CA SER A 63 16.77 -11.28 10.56
C SER A 63 17.56 -10.04 10.97
N SER A 64 18.75 -9.88 10.43
CA SER A 64 19.59 -8.70 10.63
C SER A 64 19.14 -7.48 9.82
N MET A 65 18.14 -7.62 8.94
CA MET A 65 17.62 -6.48 8.18
C MET A 65 16.94 -5.47 9.11
N PRO A 66 17.45 -4.22 9.19
CA PRO A 66 16.83 -3.19 10.01
C PRO A 66 15.45 -2.83 9.46
N ILE A 67 14.57 -2.42 10.36
CA ILE A 67 13.20 -2.01 10.06
C ILE A 67 13.19 -0.50 9.90
N LEU A 68 12.85 -0.02 8.71
CA LEU A 68 12.74 1.41 8.43
C LEU A 68 11.56 2.04 9.18
N GLY A 69 10.44 1.31 9.29
CA GLY A 69 9.17 1.81 9.79
C GLY A 69 8.37 2.49 8.67
N MET A 70 7.06 2.26 8.66
CA MET A 70 6.16 2.79 7.63
C MET A 70 6.17 4.32 7.59
N GLN A 71 6.31 4.98 8.74
CA GLN A 71 6.36 6.43 8.86
C GLN A 71 7.62 7.07 8.25
N ASN A 72 8.69 6.29 8.03
CA ASN A 72 9.94 6.74 7.42
C ASN A 72 10.06 6.32 5.95
N LEU A 73 9.14 5.48 5.44
CA LEU A 73 9.07 5.15 4.02
C LEU A 73 8.31 6.26 3.28
N ASN A 74 9.04 7.29 2.83
CA ASN A 74 8.53 8.40 2.03
C ASN A 74 9.05 8.33 0.58
N ALA A 75 8.62 9.27 -0.29
CA ALA A 75 9.02 9.29 -1.70
C ALA A 75 10.55 9.36 -1.90
N GLU A 76 11.24 10.19 -1.12
CA GLU A 76 12.70 10.33 -1.16
C GLU A 76 13.40 9.01 -0.77
N ALA A 77 12.88 8.29 0.23
CA ALA A 77 13.39 6.99 0.64
C ALA A 77 13.20 5.95 -0.46
N VAL A 78 12.02 5.90 -1.10
CA VAL A 78 11.76 4.99 -2.22
C VAL A 78 12.67 5.30 -3.40
N GLU A 79 12.84 6.57 -3.75
CA GLU A 79 13.75 7.01 -4.80
C GLU A 79 15.21 6.61 -4.48
N TYR A 80 15.65 6.81 -3.23
CA TYR A 80 16.99 6.41 -2.79
C TYR A 80 17.21 4.91 -2.88
N ILE A 81 16.25 4.10 -2.44
CA ILE A 81 16.28 2.63 -2.55
C ILE A 81 16.46 2.23 -4.02
N GLN A 82 15.69 2.85 -4.91
CA GLN A 82 15.75 2.57 -6.34
C GLN A 82 17.11 2.93 -6.95
N LYS A 83 17.53 4.19 -6.81
CA LYS A 83 18.75 4.73 -7.45
C LYS A 83 20.02 4.03 -6.97
N ASN A 84 20.05 3.58 -5.73
CA ASN A 84 21.21 2.93 -5.12
C ASN A 84 21.13 1.40 -5.13
N HIS A 85 20.13 0.81 -5.80
CA HIS A 85 19.94 -0.64 -5.91
C HIS A 85 19.84 -1.36 -4.55
N LYS A 86 19.17 -0.72 -3.59
CA LYS A 86 19.07 -1.21 -2.21
C LYS A 86 17.73 -1.93 -1.97
N ARG A 87 17.59 -2.46 -0.76
CA ARG A 87 16.36 -3.02 -0.22
C ARG A 87 16.34 -2.86 1.29
N ILE A 88 15.16 -2.81 1.89
CA ILE A 88 15.01 -2.68 3.34
C ILE A 88 13.67 -3.24 3.82
N ALA A 89 13.63 -3.70 5.06
CA ALA A 89 12.38 -4.08 5.70
C ALA A 89 11.61 -2.84 6.13
N VAL A 90 10.31 -2.82 5.83
CA VAL A 90 9.43 -1.70 6.18
C VAL A 90 8.82 -1.91 7.55
N GLU A 91 8.41 -3.15 7.86
CA GLU A 91 7.87 -3.56 9.15
C GLU A 91 8.13 -5.06 9.42
N LYS A 92 7.95 -5.47 10.67
CA LYS A 92 7.66 -6.88 10.98
C LYS A 92 6.20 -7.16 10.67
N ILE A 93 5.94 -8.32 10.10
CA ILE A 93 4.59 -8.78 9.81
C ILE A 93 3.96 -9.29 11.10
N ASP A 94 2.68 -9.02 11.29
CA ASP A 94 1.90 -9.60 12.38
C ASP A 94 2.05 -11.15 12.38
N PRO A 95 2.38 -11.78 13.53
CA PRO A 95 2.62 -13.23 13.58
C PRO A 95 1.41 -14.07 13.17
N SER A 96 0.18 -13.61 13.40
CA SER A 96 -1.02 -14.33 12.98
C SER A 96 -1.16 -14.31 11.46
N PHE A 97 -0.90 -13.16 10.83
CA PHE A 97 -0.88 -13.05 9.38
C PHE A 97 0.27 -13.85 8.76
N ALA A 98 1.46 -13.82 9.35
CA ALA A 98 2.59 -14.61 8.88
C ALA A 98 2.33 -16.14 8.96
N LYS A 99 1.64 -16.62 10.00
CA LYS A 99 1.15 -18.01 10.09
C LYS A 99 0.15 -18.33 8.99
N ASP A 100 -0.77 -17.43 8.73
CA ASP A 100 -1.78 -17.56 7.68
C ASP A 100 -1.16 -17.60 6.25
N LEU A 101 0.00 -16.96 6.07
CA LEU A 101 0.82 -17.06 4.85
C LEU A 101 1.75 -18.29 4.83
N LYS A 102 1.74 -19.12 5.87
CA LYS A 102 2.61 -20.30 6.04
C LYS A 102 4.10 -19.95 5.95
N LEU A 103 4.49 -18.80 6.52
CA LEU A 103 5.89 -18.42 6.67
C LEU A 103 6.57 -19.28 7.74
N LYS A 104 7.83 -19.67 7.50
CA LYS A 104 8.59 -20.59 8.35
C LYS A 104 8.82 -20.06 9.78
N TYR A 105 9.05 -18.76 9.94
CA TYR A 105 9.28 -18.12 11.24
C TYR A 105 8.34 -16.93 11.43
N PRO A 106 7.07 -17.16 11.83
CA PRO A 106 6.05 -16.11 11.87
C PRO A 106 6.40 -14.89 12.74
N ASP A 107 7.10 -15.12 13.85
CA ASP A 107 7.47 -14.04 14.80
C ASP A 107 8.61 -13.15 14.29
N ASP A 108 9.23 -13.50 13.17
CA ASP A 108 10.34 -12.76 12.56
C ASP A 108 10.15 -12.52 11.06
N ALA A 109 8.91 -12.62 10.59
CA ALA A 109 8.58 -12.31 9.20
C ALA A 109 8.65 -10.79 8.94
N ARG A 110 9.22 -10.39 7.80
CA ARG A 110 9.39 -8.97 7.42
C ARG A 110 8.69 -8.65 6.11
N ALA A 111 8.02 -7.50 6.05
CA ALA A 111 7.58 -6.91 4.79
C ALA A 111 8.73 -6.11 4.19
N VAL A 112 9.08 -6.36 2.93
CA VAL A 112 10.32 -5.84 2.32
C VAL A 112 10.02 -5.17 0.97
N ILE A 113 10.66 -4.03 0.76
CA ILE A 113 10.70 -3.32 -0.53
C ILE A 113 12.12 -3.37 -1.09
N ASP A 114 12.26 -3.57 -2.39
CA ASP A 114 13.54 -3.53 -3.10
C ASP A 114 13.47 -2.70 -4.38
N TYR A 115 14.65 -2.29 -4.86
CA TYR A 115 14.78 -1.50 -6.08
C TYR A 115 14.19 -2.18 -7.33
N GLN A 116 14.13 -3.51 -7.37
CA GLN A 116 13.63 -4.24 -8.54
C GLN A 116 12.11 -4.08 -8.66
N ALA A 117 11.40 -4.18 -7.54
CA ALA A 117 9.97 -3.90 -7.46
C ALA A 117 9.66 -2.45 -7.84
N ILE A 118 10.44 -1.48 -7.33
CA ILE A 118 10.26 -0.07 -7.65
C ILE A 118 10.48 0.18 -9.15
N ASN A 119 11.57 -0.35 -9.72
CA ASN A 119 11.84 -0.28 -11.15
C ASN A 119 10.72 -0.86 -11.99
N HIS A 120 10.19 -2.02 -11.60
CA HIS A 120 9.08 -2.66 -12.30
C HIS A 120 7.82 -1.79 -12.26
N ILE A 121 7.46 -1.26 -11.09
CA ILE A 121 6.26 -0.42 -10.92
C ILE A 121 6.35 0.83 -11.79
N LEU A 122 7.44 1.59 -11.69
CA LEU A 122 7.59 2.86 -12.43
C LEU A 122 7.65 2.63 -13.95
N LYS A 123 8.20 1.50 -14.39
CA LYS A 123 8.29 1.14 -15.81
C LYS A 123 6.94 0.72 -16.38
N GLU A 124 6.24 -0.19 -15.71
CA GLU A 124 5.04 -0.85 -16.23
C GLU A 124 3.74 -0.08 -15.87
N HIS A 125 3.78 0.78 -14.86
CA HIS A 125 2.63 1.52 -14.34
C HIS A 125 2.94 3.02 -14.27
N LYS A 126 2.99 3.65 -15.45
CA LYS A 126 3.37 5.07 -15.64
C LYS A 126 2.50 6.10 -14.90
N ASN A 127 1.36 5.68 -14.36
CA ASN A 127 0.46 6.50 -13.56
C ASN A 127 0.72 6.42 -12.05
N LEU A 128 1.78 5.71 -11.63
CA LEU A 128 2.27 5.65 -10.26
C LEU A 128 3.59 6.42 -10.14
N ALA A 129 3.74 7.11 -9.02
CA ALA A 129 4.97 7.82 -8.64
C ALA A 129 5.56 7.27 -7.33
N TYR A 130 6.70 7.80 -6.89
CA TYR A 130 7.33 7.39 -5.64
C TYR A 130 6.43 7.58 -4.42
N GLU A 131 5.58 8.61 -4.42
CA GLU A 131 4.61 8.89 -3.38
C GLU A 131 3.56 7.79 -3.28
N ASP A 132 3.07 7.26 -4.41
CA ASP A 132 2.12 6.14 -4.39
C ASP A 132 2.82 4.88 -3.84
N ILE A 133 4.05 4.60 -4.29
CA ILE A 133 4.83 3.43 -3.84
C ILE A 133 5.16 3.52 -2.35
N ALA A 134 5.48 4.70 -1.83
CA ALA A 134 5.77 4.92 -0.41
C ALA A 134 4.59 4.48 0.49
N ASN A 135 3.35 4.58 0.00
CA ASN A 135 2.16 4.18 0.73
C ASN A 135 1.76 2.71 0.53
N TYR A 136 2.53 1.89 -0.22
CA TYR A 136 2.14 0.51 -0.56
C TYR A 136 1.81 -0.33 0.68
N ARG A 137 2.59 -0.16 1.75
CA ARG A 137 2.47 -1.01 2.94
C ARG A 137 1.19 -0.72 3.72
N GLU A 138 0.83 0.54 3.84
CA GLU A 138 -0.43 0.96 4.44
C GLU A 138 -1.61 0.42 3.64
N LEU A 139 -1.55 0.54 2.30
CA LEU A 139 -2.55 -0.03 1.41
C LEU A 139 -2.67 -1.55 1.60
N SER A 140 -1.57 -2.29 1.69
CA SER A 140 -1.64 -3.74 1.97
C SER A 140 -2.32 -4.06 3.29
N LYS A 141 -2.03 -3.33 4.37
CA LYS A 141 -2.61 -3.56 5.71
C LYS A 141 -4.09 -3.24 5.76
N GLN A 142 -4.52 -2.19 5.07
CA GLN A 142 -5.90 -1.70 5.10
C GLN A 142 -6.73 -2.18 3.91
N ALA A 143 -6.31 -3.26 3.25
CA ALA A 143 -6.99 -3.77 2.06
C ALA A 143 -8.47 -4.05 2.34
N ASN A 144 -9.34 -3.68 1.39
CA ASN A 144 -10.74 -4.08 1.41
C ASN A 144 -10.89 -5.59 1.23
N GLU A 145 -9.97 -6.20 0.48
CA GLU A 145 -9.95 -7.63 0.22
C GLU A 145 -8.52 -8.09 -0.09
N THR A 146 -8.09 -9.19 0.52
CA THR A 146 -6.79 -9.81 0.25
C THR A 146 -6.99 -11.21 -0.28
N LEU A 147 -6.47 -11.49 -1.47
CA LEU A 147 -6.54 -12.79 -2.13
C LEU A 147 -5.16 -13.46 -2.13
N LYS A 148 -5.12 -14.73 -1.72
CA LYS A 148 -3.91 -15.56 -1.83
C LYS A 148 -3.95 -16.35 -3.13
N LEU A 149 -2.84 -16.39 -3.85
CA LEU A 149 -2.75 -17.09 -5.12
C LEU A 149 -1.31 -17.52 -5.39
N LYS A 150 -1.11 -18.28 -6.46
CA LYS A 150 0.23 -18.56 -7.00
C LYS A 150 0.48 -17.70 -8.23
N ASP A 151 1.69 -17.15 -8.34
CA ASP A 151 2.11 -16.48 -9.56
C ASP A 151 2.42 -17.47 -10.68
N ASN A 152 2.79 -16.97 -11.86
CA ASN A 152 3.07 -17.81 -13.03
C ASN A 152 4.28 -18.75 -12.83
N GLN A 153 5.10 -18.53 -11.79
CA GLN A 153 6.22 -19.40 -11.41
C GLN A 153 5.83 -20.32 -10.24
N ASN A 154 4.54 -20.47 -9.98
CA ASN A 154 3.97 -21.27 -8.88
C ASN A 154 4.39 -20.79 -7.48
N ARG A 155 4.83 -19.54 -7.34
CA ARG A 155 5.25 -18.97 -6.05
C ARG A 155 4.04 -18.35 -5.34
N PRO A 156 3.89 -18.55 -4.02
CA PRO A 156 2.80 -17.94 -3.27
C PRO A 156 2.92 -16.41 -3.27
N VAL A 157 1.82 -15.75 -3.58
CA VAL A 157 1.68 -14.29 -3.56
C VAL A 157 0.36 -13.91 -2.90
N VAL A 158 0.30 -12.70 -2.38
CA VAL A 158 -0.93 -12.06 -1.92
C VAL A 158 -1.23 -10.85 -2.80
N ALA A 159 -2.50 -10.64 -3.11
CA ALA A 159 -2.99 -9.47 -3.82
C ALA A 159 -3.99 -8.74 -2.92
N SER A 160 -3.64 -7.53 -2.51
CA SER A 160 -4.41 -6.68 -1.60
C SER A 160 -5.09 -5.57 -2.39
N PHE A 161 -6.42 -5.62 -2.46
CA PHE A 161 -7.27 -4.68 -3.19
C PHE A 161 -7.76 -3.56 -2.27
N ASN A 162 -7.63 -2.31 -2.73
CA ASN A 162 -8.07 -1.12 -2.01
C ASN A 162 -8.95 -0.25 -2.90
N GLN A 163 -10.19 0.00 -2.48
CA GLN A 163 -11.10 0.92 -3.14
C GLN A 163 -10.85 2.34 -2.61
N ILE A 164 -9.98 3.11 -3.27
CA ILE A 164 -9.64 4.50 -2.91
C ILE A 164 -9.38 5.27 -4.22
N ASN A 165 -10.16 6.34 -4.48
CA ASN A 165 -10.02 7.22 -5.65
C ASN A 165 -9.85 6.45 -6.98
N GLY A 166 -10.81 5.57 -7.27
CA GLY A 166 -10.57 4.41 -8.12
C GLY A 166 -10.18 3.23 -7.24
N PHE A 167 -9.16 2.48 -7.63
CA PHE A 167 -8.62 1.41 -6.80
C PHE A 167 -7.12 1.22 -6.96
N PHE A 168 -6.52 0.69 -5.90
CA PHE A 168 -5.15 0.19 -5.88
C PHE A 168 -5.14 -1.33 -5.72
N VAL A 169 -4.12 -1.97 -6.27
CA VAL A 169 -3.81 -3.38 -6.01
C VAL A 169 -2.34 -3.48 -5.66
N VAL A 170 -2.02 -3.99 -4.48
CA VAL A 170 -0.64 -4.28 -4.08
C VAL A 170 -0.43 -5.78 -4.17
N VAL A 171 0.64 -6.20 -4.86
CA VAL A 171 0.99 -7.61 -4.98
C VAL A 171 2.32 -7.85 -4.29
N GLU A 172 2.30 -8.72 -3.29
CA GLU A 172 3.48 -9.09 -2.51
C GLU A 172 3.73 -10.60 -2.63
N GLN A 173 4.98 -10.98 -2.85
CA GLN A 173 5.41 -12.37 -2.91
C GLN A 173 5.76 -12.88 -1.51
N VAL A 174 5.22 -14.05 -1.16
CA VAL A 174 5.61 -14.77 0.05
C VAL A 174 6.88 -15.57 -0.25
N SER A 175 7.94 -15.34 0.50
CA SER A 175 9.21 -16.03 0.35
C SER A 175 9.57 -16.79 1.63
N ASN A 176 9.31 -18.10 1.63
CA ASN A 176 9.65 -18.97 2.77
C ASN A 176 11.16 -19.08 3.00
N ALA A 177 11.96 -19.06 1.93
CA ALA A 177 13.41 -19.14 2.03
C ALA A 177 14.02 -17.93 2.74
N LYS A 178 13.41 -16.75 2.58
CA LYS A 178 13.88 -15.50 3.21
C LYS A 178 13.07 -15.12 4.46
N ASN A 179 11.94 -15.78 4.69
CA ASN A 179 10.94 -15.41 5.68
C ASN A 179 10.40 -13.98 5.47
N GLU A 180 10.13 -13.62 4.21
CA GLU A 180 9.78 -12.26 3.78
C GLU A 180 8.45 -12.22 3.02
N LEU A 181 7.73 -11.10 3.15
CA LEU A 181 6.68 -10.67 2.23
C LEU A 181 7.24 -9.54 1.38
N MET A 182 7.59 -9.83 0.12
CA MET A 182 8.32 -8.93 -0.75
C MET A 182 7.37 -8.19 -1.70
N LEU A 183 7.41 -6.85 -1.72
CA LEU A 183 6.70 -6.07 -2.73
C LEU A 183 7.15 -6.54 -4.13
N LYS A 184 6.19 -6.81 -5.00
CA LYS A 184 6.45 -7.27 -6.38
C LYS A 184 5.96 -6.26 -7.40
N THR A 185 4.75 -5.76 -7.22
CA THR A 185 4.16 -4.73 -8.08
C THR A 185 2.99 -4.05 -7.38
N MET A 186 2.56 -2.93 -7.96
CA MET A 186 1.43 -2.11 -7.50
C MET A 186 0.70 -1.58 -8.73
N TYR A 187 -0.63 -1.56 -8.67
CA TYR A 187 -1.50 -1.06 -9.73
C TYR A 187 -2.36 0.07 -9.19
N LYS A 188 -2.73 1.01 -10.07
CA LYS A 188 -3.75 2.02 -9.82
C LYS A 188 -4.63 2.16 -11.06
N ALA A 189 -5.94 2.09 -10.88
CA ALA A 189 -6.90 2.25 -11.96
C ALA A 189 -8.18 2.89 -11.45
N ARG A 190 -9.04 3.32 -12.37
CA ARG A 190 -10.33 3.95 -12.05
C ARG A 190 -11.44 2.90 -11.91
N GLY A 191 -12.55 3.30 -11.29
CA GLY A 191 -13.74 2.47 -11.13
C GLY A 191 -13.69 1.55 -9.90
N ASN A 192 -14.59 0.58 -9.87
CA ASN A 192 -14.68 -0.41 -8.80
C ASN A 192 -13.74 -1.59 -9.06
N TYR A 193 -12.94 -1.98 -8.06
CA TYR A 193 -11.99 -3.07 -8.25
C TYR A 193 -12.69 -4.40 -8.58
N LYS A 194 -13.88 -4.67 -8.02
CA LYS A 194 -14.62 -5.93 -8.25
C LYS A 194 -15.07 -6.10 -9.70
N ASP A 195 -15.31 -4.99 -10.40
CA ASP A 195 -15.70 -5.02 -11.81
C ASP A 195 -14.50 -5.19 -12.76
N SER A 196 -13.29 -4.91 -12.25
CA SER A 196 -12.07 -4.89 -13.04
C SER A 196 -11.66 -6.28 -13.51
N LEU A 197 -11.01 -6.32 -14.69
CA LEU A 197 -10.42 -7.55 -15.22
C LEU A 197 -9.29 -8.07 -14.33
N ILE A 198 -8.58 -7.17 -13.62
CA ILE A 198 -7.52 -7.52 -12.67
C ILE A 198 -8.10 -8.38 -11.55
N TYR A 199 -9.21 -7.94 -10.94
CA TYR A 199 -9.87 -8.68 -9.87
C TYR A 199 -10.39 -10.04 -10.36
N LYS A 200 -11.16 -10.07 -11.46
CA LYS A 200 -11.71 -11.32 -12.01
C LYS A 200 -10.64 -12.36 -12.30
N ARG A 201 -9.50 -11.95 -12.89
CA ARG A 201 -8.36 -12.83 -13.15
C ARG A 201 -7.67 -13.28 -11.87
N THR A 202 -7.51 -12.39 -10.90
CA THR A 202 -6.87 -12.70 -9.62
C THR A 202 -7.71 -13.67 -8.80
N LEU A 203 -9.03 -13.45 -8.76
CA LEU A 203 -9.98 -14.33 -8.09
C LEU A 203 -9.97 -15.73 -8.71
N ALA A 204 -10.03 -15.85 -10.04
CA ALA A 204 -9.95 -17.15 -10.71
C ALA A 204 -8.63 -17.89 -10.40
N LYS A 205 -7.49 -17.17 -10.39
CA LYS A 205 -6.20 -17.76 -10.00
C LYS A 205 -6.18 -18.18 -8.54
N SER A 206 -6.77 -17.39 -7.65
CA SER A 206 -6.86 -17.69 -6.21
C SER A 206 -7.66 -18.96 -5.97
N GLN A 207 -8.83 -19.07 -6.61
CA GLN A 207 -9.69 -20.26 -6.53
C GLN A 207 -8.99 -21.54 -7.03
N ASN A 208 -8.17 -21.43 -8.07
CA ASN A 208 -7.40 -22.56 -8.61
C ASN A 208 -6.10 -22.87 -7.82
N SER A 209 -5.70 -21.99 -6.90
CA SER A 209 -4.45 -22.14 -6.15
C SER A 209 -4.63 -22.81 -4.78
N ASN A 210 -5.88 -22.89 -4.31
CA ASN A 210 -6.28 -23.47 -3.03
C ASN A 210 -6.49 -24.98 -3.13
#